data_AF-A0A411PN71-F1
#
_entry.id   AF-A0A411PN71-F1
#
_cell.length_a   1.000
_cell.length_b   1.000
_cell.length_c   1.000
_cell.angle_alpha   90.00
_cell.angle_beta   90.00
_cell.angle_gamma   90.00
#
_symmetry.space_group_name_H-M   'P 1'
#
loop_
_entity.id
_entity.type
_entity.pdbx_description
1 polymer ?
#
loop_
_entity_poly.entity_id
_entity_poly.type
_entity_poly.pdbx_seq_one_letter_code
_entity_poly.pdbx_strand_id
1 'polypeptide(L)'
;MPEPLTLQLLGLLSDDELAKVERIRSSERREKSLWVRALVRILLSRHSDIAPQQWRFEYGKHGKPRLTDAQFKHSGISFNLSHSGDWFMIAIACMNNPNQLASSGDCQPIMLGADIERLRSRTDIHAILNNYFSELEITQLQQLPESEQRQRFFDLWALKESFIKAEGSGLALSLKSFAFDFRHVVSSKAELQTLENTVNESTENESTANESESIHYLPTLDGIGLEFDDAKLGDIKKTNLAKQKWQVQFGYLNQEYRFAITSNIAGKTNWQFSLVDKVQLAQMLGR
;
A
#
# COMPACT_ATOMS: atom_id res chain seq x y z
N MET A 1 -1.17 -20.80 -15.95
CA MET A 1 -2.58 -20.33 -16.06
C MET A 1 -3.26 -20.96 -17.25
N PRO A 2 -4.60 -21.11 -17.23
CA PRO A 2 -5.37 -21.40 -18.44
C PRO A 2 -5.14 -20.30 -19.50
N GLU A 3 -5.06 -20.69 -20.77
CA GLU A 3 -4.85 -19.78 -21.90
C GLU A 3 -5.97 -18.71 -22.02
N PRO A 4 -7.28 -19.04 -21.87
CA PRO A 4 -8.35 -18.04 -22.02
C PRO A 4 -8.25 -16.89 -21.02
N LEU A 5 -7.87 -17.21 -19.79
CA LEU A 5 -7.67 -16.23 -18.74
C LEU A 5 -6.49 -15.32 -19.03
N THR A 6 -5.39 -15.89 -19.54
CA THR A 6 -4.19 -15.12 -19.88
C THR A 6 -4.52 -14.07 -20.95
N LEU A 7 -5.31 -14.44 -21.97
CA LEU A 7 -5.76 -13.52 -23.02
C LEU A 7 -6.64 -12.39 -22.48
N GLN A 8 -7.55 -12.69 -21.55
CA GLN A 8 -8.38 -11.67 -20.91
C GLN A 8 -7.54 -10.62 -20.17
N LEU A 9 -6.54 -11.05 -19.38
CA LEU A 9 -5.65 -10.12 -18.67
C LEU A 9 -4.79 -9.28 -19.60
N LEU A 10 -4.24 -9.90 -20.66
CA LEU A 10 -3.46 -9.18 -21.65
C LEU A 10 -4.29 -8.06 -22.28
N GLY A 11 -5.58 -8.31 -22.52
CA GLY A 11 -6.54 -7.30 -22.98
C GLY A 11 -6.78 -6.13 -22.02
N LEU A 12 -6.34 -6.22 -20.75
CA LEU A 12 -6.46 -5.13 -19.76
C LEU A 12 -5.28 -4.16 -19.78
N LEU A 13 -4.10 -4.60 -20.21
CA LEU A 13 -2.86 -3.84 -20.11
C LEU A 13 -2.71 -2.86 -21.29
N SER A 14 -2.01 -1.76 -21.06
CA SER A 14 -1.56 -0.88 -22.16
C SER A 14 -0.35 -1.46 -22.89
N ASP A 15 -0.11 -0.99 -24.12
CA ASP A 15 1.00 -1.48 -24.95
C ASP A 15 2.38 -1.37 -24.26
N ASP A 16 2.62 -0.29 -23.50
CA ASP A 16 3.87 -0.11 -22.77
C ASP A 16 4.02 -1.13 -21.61
N GLU A 17 2.91 -1.55 -21.02
CA GLU A 17 2.89 -2.57 -19.97
C GLU A 17 3.07 -3.97 -20.56
N LEU A 18 2.40 -4.27 -21.68
CA LEU A 18 2.57 -5.50 -22.43
C LEU A 18 4.04 -5.69 -22.83
N ALA A 19 4.66 -4.66 -23.41
CA ALA A 19 6.08 -4.69 -23.78
C ALA A 19 7.00 -4.91 -22.58
N LYS A 20 6.65 -4.39 -21.39
CA LYS A 20 7.41 -4.64 -20.14
C LYS A 20 7.26 -6.08 -19.67
N VAL A 21 6.05 -6.64 -19.70
CA VAL A 21 5.77 -8.03 -19.32
C VAL A 21 6.51 -9.01 -20.23
N GLU A 22 6.48 -8.80 -21.54
CA GLU A 22 7.14 -9.67 -22.53
C GLU A 22 8.65 -9.76 -22.36
N ARG A 23 9.30 -8.68 -21.91
CA ARG A 23 10.76 -8.65 -21.66
C ARG A 23 11.19 -9.48 -20.45
N ILE A 24 10.27 -9.87 -19.58
CA ILE A 24 10.60 -10.69 -18.39
C ILE A 24 10.90 -12.12 -18.84
N ARG A 25 12.14 -12.58 -18.64
CA ARG A 25 12.60 -13.91 -19.05
C ARG A 25 12.02 -15.06 -18.23
N SER A 26 11.81 -14.84 -16.93
CA SER A 26 11.22 -15.85 -16.03
C SER A 26 9.72 -15.92 -16.25
N SER A 27 9.20 -17.10 -16.58
CA SER A 27 7.77 -17.35 -16.75
C SER A 27 6.97 -16.97 -15.51
N GLU A 28 7.42 -17.40 -14.32
CA GLU A 28 6.78 -17.09 -13.05
C GLU A 28 6.72 -15.58 -12.78
N ARG A 29 7.83 -14.86 -12.99
CA ARG A 29 7.87 -13.40 -12.80
C ARG A 29 7.02 -12.67 -13.84
N ARG A 30 6.96 -13.19 -15.07
CA ARG A 30 6.13 -12.64 -16.15
C ARG A 30 4.66 -12.75 -15.80
N GLU A 31 4.23 -13.95 -15.39
CA GLU A 31 2.88 -14.23 -14.90
C GLU A 31 2.53 -13.32 -13.72
N LYS A 32 3.38 -13.25 -12.69
CA LYS A 32 3.17 -12.35 -11.54
C LYS A 32 3.05 -10.88 -11.97
N SER A 33 3.87 -10.42 -12.91
CA SER A 33 3.80 -9.05 -13.40
C SER A 33 2.53 -8.76 -14.20
N LEU A 34 2.07 -9.70 -15.02
CA LEU A 34 0.81 -9.57 -15.75
C LEU A 34 -0.35 -9.44 -14.75
N TRP A 35 -0.36 -10.32 -13.76
CA TRP A 35 -1.37 -10.35 -12.70
C TRP A 35 -1.49 -9.05 -11.93
N VAL A 36 -0.37 -8.59 -11.37
CA VAL A 36 -0.34 -7.37 -10.56
C VAL A 36 -0.87 -6.18 -11.35
N ARG A 37 -0.48 -6.04 -12.62
CA ARG A 37 -0.93 -4.93 -13.47
C ARG A 37 -2.42 -4.98 -13.79
N ALA A 38 -2.92 -6.16 -14.16
CA ALA A 38 -4.33 -6.38 -14.42
C ALA A 38 -5.19 -6.08 -13.18
N LEU A 39 -4.77 -6.59 -12.01
CA LEU A 39 -5.50 -6.42 -10.76
C LEU A 39 -5.58 -4.96 -10.32
N VAL A 40 -4.47 -4.22 -10.43
CA VAL A 40 -4.46 -2.77 -10.13
C VAL A 40 -5.51 -2.05 -10.96
N ARG A 41 -5.58 -2.33 -12.27
CA ARG A 41 -6.56 -1.72 -13.18
C ARG A 41 -8.00 -2.06 -12.79
N ILE A 42 -8.27 -3.33 -12.48
CA ILE A 42 -9.60 -3.78 -12.04
C ILE A 42 -10.02 -3.07 -10.75
N LEU A 43 -9.11 -3.01 -9.77
CA LEU A 43 -9.38 -2.41 -8.48
C LEU A 43 -9.62 -0.90 -8.58
N LEU A 44 -8.84 -0.19 -9.38
CA LEU A 44 -9.05 1.24 -9.61
C LEU A 44 -10.42 1.51 -10.26
N SER A 45 -10.86 0.68 -11.21
CA SER A 45 -12.17 0.79 -11.86
C SER A 45 -13.36 0.48 -10.94
N ARG A 46 -13.14 -0.02 -9.72
CA ARG A 46 -14.21 -0.12 -8.72
C ARG A 46 -14.49 1.22 -8.03
N HIS A 47 -13.55 2.17 -8.11
CA HIS A 47 -13.65 3.48 -7.46
C HIS A 47 -13.82 4.62 -8.47
N SER A 48 -13.96 4.32 -9.76
CA SER A 48 -14.17 5.29 -10.83
C SER A 48 -14.85 4.61 -12.03
N ASP A 49 -15.56 5.38 -12.82
CA ASP A 49 -16.15 5.03 -14.12
C ASP A 49 -15.14 4.73 -15.24
N ILE A 50 -13.83 4.90 -15.01
CA ILE A 50 -12.79 4.58 -16.01
C ILE A 50 -12.65 3.06 -16.12
N ALA A 51 -12.79 2.51 -17.33
CA ALA A 51 -12.64 1.08 -17.57
C ALA A 51 -11.18 0.60 -17.36
N PRO A 52 -10.95 -0.68 -16.98
CA PRO A 52 -9.61 -1.18 -16.65
C PRO A 52 -8.55 -0.93 -17.75
N GLN A 53 -8.94 -1.08 -19.02
CA GLN A 53 -8.09 -0.86 -20.20
C GLN A 53 -7.69 0.60 -20.42
N GLN A 54 -8.48 1.54 -19.88
CA GLN A 54 -8.35 2.96 -20.11
C GLN A 54 -7.39 3.64 -19.12
N TRP A 55 -7.06 3.00 -17.99
CA TRP A 55 -6.06 3.56 -17.06
C TRP A 55 -4.72 3.82 -17.75
N ARG A 56 -4.11 4.94 -17.39
CA ARG A 56 -2.80 5.41 -17.86
C ARG A 56 -1.96 5.78 -16.65
N PHE A 57 -0.78 5.17 -16.58
CA PHE A 57 0.15 5.33 -15.46
C PHE A 57 1.39 6.08 -15.88
N GLU A 58 1.81 7.00 -15.03
CA GLU A 58 3.12 7.64 -15.07
C GLU A 58 4.00 7.08 -13.96
N TYR A 59 5.31 7.14 -14.15
CA TYR A 59 6.28 6.63 -13.20
C TYR A 59 7.17 7.77 -12.71
N GLY A 60 7.19 7.98 -11.40
CA GLY A 60 8.09 8.96 -10.79
C GLY A 60 9.56 8.55 -10.90
N LYS A 61 10.46 9.43 -10.43
CA LYS A 61 11.93 9.23 -10.46
C LYS A 61 12.38 7.90 -9.86
N HIS A 62 11.65 7.39 -8.87
CA HIS A 62 11.96 6.14 -8.15
C HIS A 62 11.05 4.96 -8.58
N GLY A 63 10.34 5.09 -9.70
CA GLY A 63 9.51 4.02 -10.25
C GLY A 63 8.15 3.84 -9.59
N LYS A 64 7.75 4.71 -8.64
CA LYS A 64 6.40 4.71 -8.06
C LYS A 64 5.37 5.03 -9.16
N PRO A 65 4.42 4.13 -9.47
CA PRO A 65 3.36 4.42 -10.42
C PRO A 65 2.36 5.41 -9.82
N ARG A 66 1.83 6.30 -10.66
CA ARG A 66 0.72 7.20 -10.35
C ARG A 66 -0.19 7.34 -11.57
N LEU A 67 -1.41 7.81 -11.38
CA LEU A 67 -2.29 8.18 -12.49
C LEU A 67 -1.73 9.42 -13.22
N THR A 68 -2.02 9.54 -14.51
CA THR A 68 -1.83 10.82 -15.23
C THR A 68 -2.59 11.95 -14.55
N ASP A 69 -2.11 13.20 -14.67
CA ASP A 69 -2.77 14.35 -14.06
C ASP A 69 -4.26 14.47 -14.45
N ALA A 70 -4.60 14.13 -15.70
CA ALA A 70 -5.98 14.14 -16.18
C ALA A 70 -6.85 13.08 -15.48
N GLN A 71 -6.36 11.84 -15.35
CA GLN A 71 -7.10 10.78 -14.68
C GLN A 71 -7.15 10.96 -13.17
N PHE A 72 -6.12 11.53 -12.55
CA PHE A 72 -6.17 11.92 -11.16
C PHE A 72 -7.23 13.01 -10.92
N LYS A 73 -7.27 14.06 -11.73
CA LYS A 73 -8.31 15.12 -11.61
C LYS A 73 -9.73 14.58 -11.80
N HIS A 74 -9.91 13.62 -12.71
CA HIS A 74 -11.21 12.98 -12.97
C HIS A 74 -11.66 12.09 -11.80
N SER A 75 -10.77 11.21 -11.32
CA SER A 75 -11.13 10.17 -10.34
C SER A 75 -10.89 10.56 -8.89
N GLY A 76 -9.97 11.49 -8.62
CA GLY A 76 -9.49 11.80 -7.27
C GLY A 76 -8.70 10.66 -6.62
N ILE A 77 -8.27 9.64 -7.38
CA ILE A 77 -7.66 8.42 -6.82
C ILE A 77 -6.14 8.55 -6.67
N SER A 78 -5.64 8.22 -5.48
CA SER A 78 -4.24 7.94 -5.22
C SER A 78 -4.07 6.49 -4.77
N PHE A 79 -3.02 5.81 -5.22
CA PHE A 79 -2.81 4.40 -4.87
C PHE A 79 -1.33 4.10 -4.59
N ASN A 80 -1.09 3.02 -3.83
CA ASN A 80 0.26 2.48 -3.65
C ASN A 80 0.23 0.96 -3.52
N LEU A 81 1.31 0.32 -3.96
CA LEU A 81 1.41 -1.13 -4.08
C LEU A 81 2.57 -1.67 -3.24
N SER A 82 2.38 -2.83 -2.64
CA SER A 82 3.49 -3.63 -2.07
C SER A 82 3.25 -5.12 -2.27
N HIS A 83 4.32 -5.90 -2.16
CA HIS A 83 4.25 -7.35 -2.26
C HIS A 83 5.33 -7.99 -1.37
N SER A 84 5.00 -9.10 -0.73
CA SER A 84 5.97 -9.88 0.04
C SER A 84 5.58 -11.35 0.06
N GLY A 85 6.50 -12.22 -0.36
CA GLY A 85 6.18 -13.62 -0.65
C GLY A 85 4.96 -13.76 -1.57
N ASP A 86 3.92 -14.41 -1.04
CA ASP A 86 2.68 -14.72 -1.75
C ASP A 86 1.59 -13.65 -1.64
N TRP A 87 1.83 -12.58 -0.90
CA TRP A 87 0.85 -11.51 -0.72
C TRP A 87 1.14 -10.31 -1.62
N PHE A 88 0.06 -9.76 -2.15
CA PHE A 88 0.00 -8.48 -2.84
C PHE A 88 -0.92 -7.53 -2.06
N MET A 89 -0.49 -6.29 -1.94
CA MET A 89 -1.22 -5.25 -1.24
C MET A 89 -1.39 -4.04 -2.14
N ILE A 90 -2.58 -3.47 -2.12
CA ILE A 90 -2.89 -2.18 -2.74
C ILE A 90 -3.70 -1.33 -1.76
N ALA A 91 -3.18 -0.14 -1.47
CA ALA A 91 -3.91 0.89 -0.77
C ALA A 91 -4.46 1.87 -1.81
N ILE A 92 -5.74 2.26 -1.67
CA ILE A 92 -6.45 3.20 -2.53
C ILE A 92 -7.08 4.28 -1.66
N ALA A 93 -6.74 5.53 -1.93
CA ALA A 93 -7.36 6.66 -1.27
C ALA A 93 -8.07 7.52 -2.30
N CYS A 94 -9.34 7.82 -2.03
CA CYS A 94 -10.20 8.61 -2.90
C CYS A 94 -10.46 9.97 -2.25
N MET A 95 -10.25 11.05 -3.00
CA MET A 95 -10.70 12.37 -2.57
C MET A 95 -12.21 12.51 -2.78
N ASN A 96 -12.94 12.94 -1.75
CA ASN A 96 -14.37 13.22 -1.86
C ASN A 96 -14.56 14.50 -2.73
N ASN A 97 -15.36 14.42 -3.80
CA ASN A 97 -15.74 15.48 -4.74
C ASN A 97 -14.67 16.02 -5.72
N PRO A 98 -14.26 15.24 -6.75
CA PRO A 98 -13.37 15.69 -7.83
C PRO A 98 -13.88 16.92 -8.60
N ASN A 99 -15.19 17.16 -8.64
CA ASN A 99 -15.77 18.34 -9.31
C ASN A 99 -15.47 19.68 -8.60
N GLN A 100 -15.12 19.67 -7.31
CA GLN A 100 -14.60 20.86 -6.62
C GLN A 100 -13.10 21.09 -6.87
N LEU A 101 -12.34 20.05 -7.28
CA LEU A 101 -10.90 20.11 -7.53
C LEU A 101 -10.54 20.87 -8.81
N ALA A 102 -11.44 20.92 -9.80
CA ALA A 102 -11.19 21.63 -11.06
C ALA A 102 -11.14 23.16 -10.89
N SER A 103 -11.69 23.70 -9.79
CA SER A 103 -11.83 25.14 -9.55
C SER A 103 -10.80 25.71 -8.57
N SER A 104 -10.18 24.89 -7.71
CA SER A 104 -9.08 25.29 -6.84
C SER A 104 -7.78 24.71 -7.39
N GLY A 105 -6.84 25.56 -7.83
CA GLY A 105 -5.54 25.14 -8.38
C GLY A 105 -4.63 24.36 -7.42
N ASP A 106 -5.14 23.94 -6.25
CA ASP A 106 -4.44 23.31 -5.13
C ASP A 106 -4.79 21.82 -4.96
N CYS A 107 -5.32 21.17 -5.99
CA CYS A 107 -5.51 19.73 -5.94
C CYS A 107 -4.18 18.98 -6.12
N GLN A 108 -3.57 18.57 -5.02
CA GLN A 108 -2.42 17.68 -5.00
C GLN A 108 -2.85 16.24 -4.69
N PRO A 109 -2.24 15.22 -5.32
CA PRO A 109 -2.47 13.82 -4.94
C PRO A 109 -2.22 13.56 -3.46
N ILE A 110 -2.97 12.60 -2.92
CA ILE A 110 -2.75 12.11 -1.57
C ILE A 110 -1.38 11.43 -1.55
N MET A 111 -0.54 11.82 -0.59
CA MET A 111 0.72 11.14 -0.35
C MET A 111 0.41 9.82 0.34
N LEU A 112 0.29 8.75 -0.44
CA LEU A 112 -0.06 7.41 0.05
C LEU A 112 1.08 6.44 -0.16
N GLY A 113 1.39 5.64 0.87
CA GLY A 113 2.36 4.58 0.83
C GLY A 113 1.85 3.35 1.58
N ALA A 114 2.10 2.17 1.03
CA ALA A 114 1.70 0.90 1.58
C ALA A 114 2.89 -0.04 1.56
N ASP A 115 3.02 -0.82 2.63
CA ASP A 115 4.00 -1.88 2.70
C ASP A 115 3.45 -3.13 3.38
N ILE A 116 3.81 -4.29 2.84
CA ILE A 116 3.56 -5.59 3.44
C ILE A 116 4.90 -6.29 3.54
N GLU A 117 5.19 -6.85 4.71
CA GLU A 117 6.41 -7.60 4.91
C GLU A 117 6.14 -9.00 5.41
N ARG A 118 7.07 -9.92 5.11
CA ARG A 118 7.14 -11.29 5.63
C ARG A 118 8.26 -11.41 6.65
N LEU A 119 8.01 -12.14 7.73
CA LEU A 119 9.00 -12.40 8.77
C LEU A 119 10.03 -13.35 8.17
N ARG A 120 11.32 -13.02 8.31
CA ARG A 120 12.41 -13.87 7.80
C ARG A 120 13.35 -14.21 8.95
N SER A 121 13.51 -15.50 9.22
CA SER A 121 14.35 -16.01 10.31
C SER A 121 15.85 -15.81 10.05
N ARG A 122 16.28 -15.86 8.78
CA ARG A 122 17.69 -15.79 8.38
C ARG A 122 18.25 -14.38 8.18
N THR A 123 17.43 -13.34 8.32
CA THR A 123 17.90 -11.95 8.18
C THR A 123 18.72 -11.55 9.40
N ASP A 124 19.93 -11.03 9.18
CA ASP A 124 20.70 -10.34 10.23
C ASP A 124 20.09 -8.95 10.48
N ILE A 125 19.19 -8.90 11.47
CA ILE A 125 18.45 -7.68 11.79
C ILE A 125 19.37 -6.61 12.39
N HIS A 126 20.43 -6.99 13.11
CA HIS A 126 21.29 -6.03 13.82
C HIS A 126 22.19 -5.25 12.86
N ALA A 127 22.71 -5.93 11.82
CA ALA A 127 23.47 -5.27 10.76
C ALA A 127 22.63 -4.21 10.03
N ILE A 128 21.35 -4.48 9.79
CA ILE A 128 20.45 -3.53 9.13
C ILE A 128 20.03 -2.42 10.10
N LEU A 129 19.72 -2.77 11.35
CA LEU A 129 19.28 -1.84 12.39
C LEU A 129 20.25 -0.65 12.51
N ASN A 130 21.54 -0.94 12.67
CA ASN A 130 22.57 0.06 12.90
C ASN A 130 22.80 1.00 11.70
N ASN A 131 22.43 0.59 10.48
CA ASN A 131 22.66 1.38 9.27
C ASN A 131 21.45 2.23 8.87
N TYR A 132 20.24 1.81 9.23
CA TYR A 132 19.02 2.43 8.71
C TYR A 132 18.09 2.98 9.79
N PHE A 133 18.21 2.59 11.06
CA PHE A 133 17.27 3.00 12.09
C PHE A 133 17.81 4.15 12.95
N SER A 134 16.88 4.93 13.50
CA SER A 134 17.19 6.00 14.43
C SER A 134 17.61 5.46 15.81
N GLU A 135 18.33 6.27 16.59
CA GLU A 135 18.71 5.94 17.97
C GLU A 135 17.49 5.63 18.85
N LEU A 136 16.39 6.37 18.66
CA LEU A 136 15.13 6.14 19.37
C LEU A 136 14.60 4.72 19.13
N GLU A 137 14.50 4.31 17.85
CA GLU A 137 14.00 2.99 17.46
C GLU A 137 14.94 1.87 17.93
N ILE A 138 16.26 2.08 17.82
CA ILE A 138 17.27 1.13 18.29
C ILE A 138 17.13 0.92 19.80
N THR A 139 17.04 2.01 20.55
CA THR A 139 16.91 1.97 22.02
C THR A 139 15.61 1.28 22.44
N GLN A 140 14.49 1.62 21.82
CA GLN A 140 13.20 0.99 22.12
C GLN A 140 13.19 -0.50 21.77
N LEU A 141 13.80 -0.90 20.65
CA LEU A 141 13.90 -2.30 20.27
C LEU A 141 14.78 -3.09 21.26
N GLN A 142 15.92 -2.54 21.68
CA GLN A 142 16.82 -3.20 22.64
C GLN A 142 16.22 -3.39 24.03
N GLN A 143 15.20 -2.60 24.40
CA GLN A 143 14.46 -2.75 25.65
C GLN A 143 13.47 -3.93 25.62
N LEU A 144 13.16 -4.48 24.44
CA LEU A 144 12.28 -5.64 24.31
C LEU A 144 13.03 -6.94 24.64
N PRO A 145 12.32 -7.98 25.14
CA PRO A 145 12.86 -9.33 25.20
C PRO A 145 13.40 -9.77 23.83
N GLU A 146 14.52 -10.50 23.82
CA GLU A 146 15.18 -10.94 22.58
C GLU A 146 14.22 -11.66 21.61
N SER A 147 13.27 -12.43 22.15
CA SER A 147 12.23 -13.12 21.38
C SER A 147 11.30 -12.19 20.58
N GLU A 148 11.14 -10.94 21.01
CA GLU A 148 10.25 -9.94 20.40
C GLU A 148 10.98 -8.97 19.46
N GLN A 149 12.30 -8.83 19.61
CA GLN A 149 13.11 -7.87 18.84
C GLN A 149 13.03 -8.08 17.34
N ARG A 150 13.03 -9.35 16.89
CA ARG A 150 12.90 -9.67 15.46
C ARG A 150 11.53 -9.25 14.91
N GLN A 151 10.46 -9.45 15.68
CA GLN A 151 9.13 -9.01 15.25
C GLN A 151 9.11 -7.48 15.13
N ARG A 152 9.56 -6.77 16.18
CA ARG A 152 9.64 -5.30 16.18
C ARG A 152 10.49 -4.75 15.03
N PHE A 153 11.59 -5.41 14.68
CA PHE A 153 12.42 -5.01 13.53
C PHE A 153 11.61 -5.00 12.23
N PHE A 154 10.88 -6.08 11.94
CA PHE A 154 10.07 -6.14 10.71
C PHE A 154 8.88 -5.20 10.76
N ASP A 155 8.31 -4.95 11.94
CA ASP A 155 7.25 -3.95 12.13
C ASP A 155 7.76 -2.55 11.75
N LEU A 156 8.91 -2.14 12.30
CA LEU A 156 9.54 -0.86 12.00
C LEU A 156 9.97 -0.76 10.53
N TRP A 157 10.43 -1.86 9.92
CA TRP A 157 10.78 -1.89 8.50
C TRP A 157 9.57 -1.59 7.61
N ALA A 158 8.44 -2.26 7.87
CA ALA A 158 7.20 -2.02 7.11
C ALA A 158 6.73 -0.57 7.25
N LEU A 159 6.79 -0.02 8.47
CA LEU A 159 6.45 1.38 8.74
C LEU A 159 7.37 2.37 7.99
N LYS A 160 8.68 2.13 7.99
CA LYS A 160 9.65 2.97 7.28
C LYS A 160 9.44 2.94 5.77
N GLU A 161 9.23 1.76 5.20
CA GLU A 161 8.96 1.59 3.77
C GLU A 161 7.62 2.23 3.38
N SER A 162 6.55 2.08 4.17
CA SER A 162 5.27 2.72 3.88
C SER A 162 5.39 4.24 3.90
N PHE A 163 6.13 4.82 4.85
CA PHE A 163 6.35 6.27 4.89
C PHE A 163 7.23 6.77 3.74
N ILE A 164 8.35 6.11 3.41
CA ILE A 164 9.16 6.48 2.24
C ILE A 164 8.32 6.43 0.97
N LYS A 165 7.51 5.38 0.81
CA LYS A 165 6.63 5.24 -0.35
C LYS A 165 5.60 6.35 -0.41
N ALA A 166 5.05 6.79 0.73
CA ALA A 166 4.12 7.91 0.80
C ALA A 166 4.80 9.22 0.40
N GLU A 167 5.98 9.49 0.97
CA GLU A 167 6.76 10.70 0.74
C GLU A 167 7.28 10.81 -0.71
N GLY A 168 7.71 9.69 -1.30
CA GLY A 168 8.00 9.58 -2.73
C GLY A 168 9.44 9.88 -3.16
N SER A 169 10.34 10.27 -2.25
CA SER A 169 11.78 10.49 -2.55
C SER A 169 12.63 9.22 -2.54
N GLY A 170 12.03 8.06 -2.24
CA GLY A 170 12.76 6.80 -2.13
C GLY A 170 13.85 6.89 -1.05
N LEU A 171 14.99 6.24 -1.29
CA LEU A 171 16.14 6.25 -0.37
C LEU A 171 16.92 7.59 -0.33
N ALA A 172 16.45 8.64 -1.02
CA ALA A 172 17.04 9.97 -0.89
C ALA A 172 16.70 10.64 0.44
N LEU A 173 15.71 10.13 1.16
CA LEU A 173 15.47 10.44 2.57
C LEU A 173 16.22 9.42 3.44
N SER A 174 17.05 9.93 4.36
CA SER A 174 17.76 9.06 5.29
C SER A 174 16.77 8.40 6.24
N LEU A 175 16.80 7.07 6.33
CA LEU A 175 15.95 6.32 7.26
C LEU A 175 16.25 6.63 8.74
N LYS A 176 17.39 7.28 9.04
CA LYS A 176 17.75 7.75 10.38
C LYS A 176 17.19 9.14 10.72
N SER A 177 16.59 9.85 9.76
CA SER A 177 16.09 11.22 9.96
C SER A 177 14.65 11.28 10.45
N PHE A 178 14.04 10.12 10.71
CA PHE A 178 12.72 9.99 11.30
C PHE A 178 12.62 8.67 12.05
N ALA A 179 11.68 8.57 12.98
CA ALA A 179 11.52 7.46 13.89
C ALA A 179 10.03 7.14 14.08
N PHE A 180 9.71 5.85 14.22
CA PHE A 180 8.41 5.44 14.73
C PHE A 180 8.47 5.15 16.22
N ASP A 181 7.47 5.64 16.95
CA ASP A 181 7.40 5.52 18.40
C ASP A 181 6.21 4.65 18.84
N PHE A 182 6.51 3.61 19.61
CA PHE A 182 5.52 2.65 20.11
C PHE A 182 5.03 2.94 21.55
N ARG A 183 5.45 4.02 22.21
CA ARG A 183 5.12 4.28 23.64
C ARG A 183 3.62 4.40 23.95
N HIS A 184 2.83 4.87 23.00
CA HIS A 184 1.41 5.17 23.20
C HIS A 184 0.48 4.30 22.36
N VAL A 185 0.95 3.13 21.93
CA VAL A 185 0.16 2.25 21.06
C VAL A 185 -1.00 1.62 21.80
N VAL A 186 -2.13 1.53 21.10
CA VAL A 186 -3.33 0.83 21.57
C VAL A 186 -3.73 -0.21 20.53
N SER A 187 -4.18 -1.37 21.01
CA SER A 187 -4.73 -2.40 20.14
C SER A 187 -6.05 -1.94 19.55
N SER A 188 -6.22 -2.15 18.25
CA SER A 188 -7.37 -1.76 17.47
C SER A 188 -7.70 -2.84 16.44
N LYS A 189 -8.68 -2.56 15.58
CA LYS A 189 -9.07 -3.44 14.48
C LYS A 189 -9.31 -2.61 13.24
N ALA A 190 -8.79 -3.09 12.11
CA ALA A 190 -9.11 -2.55 10.80
C ALA A 190 -10.03 -3.50 10.06
N GLU A 191 -11.06 -2.96 9.43
CA GLU A 191 -11.86 -3.70 8.49
C GLU A 191 -11.01 -4.03 7.25
N LEU A 192 -10.97 -5.31 6.91
CA LEU A 192 -10.33 -5.77 5.70
C LEU A 192 -11.39 -5.89 4.62
N GLN A 193 -11.26 -5.09 3.57
CA GLN A 193 -12.02 -5.31 2.36
C GLN A 193 -11.33 -6.38 1.52
N THR A 194 -11.86 -7.60 1.59
CA THR A 194 -11.51 -8.66 0.64
C THR A 194 -12.24 -8.42 -0.68
N LEU A 195 -11.67 -8.91 -1.78
CA LEU A 195 -12.26 -8.76 -3.11
C LEU A 195 -13.66 -9.38 -3.24
N GLU A 196 -13.99 -10.35 -2.38
CA GLU A 196 -15.29 -11.03 -2.31
C GLU A 196 -16.40 -10.10 -1.82
N ASN A 197 -16.11 -9.26 -0.82
CA ASN A 197 -17.09 -8.30 -0.27
C ASN A 197 -17.45 -7.17 -1.26
N THR A 198 -16.71 -6.99 -2.35
CA THR A 198 -16.94 -5.89 -3.32
C THR A 198 -17.79 -6.30 -4.53
N VAL A 199 -18.07 -7.59 -4.73
CA VAL A 199 -18.85 -8.05 -5.91
C VAL A 199 -20.36 -7.80 -5.69
N ASN A 200 -20.83 -7.84 -4.45
CA ASN A 200 -22.26 -7.73 -4.14
C ASN A 200 -22.81 -6.29 -4.12
N GLU A 201 -21.97 -5.26 -3.92
CA GLU A 201 -22.45 -3.86 -3.91
C GLU A 201 -22.85 -3.32 -5.30
N SER A 202 -22.51 -4.03 -6.38
CA SER A 202 -22.81 -3.60 -7.76
C SER A 202 -23.96 -4.38 -8.43
N THR A 203 -24.58 -5.32 -7.71
CA THR A 203 -25.70 -6.13 -8.22
C THR A 203 -26.85 -6.20 -7.22
N GLU A 204 -27.40 -5.04 -6.82
CA GLU A 204 -28.77 -5.02 -6.32
C GLU A 204 -29.73 -5.16 -7.52
N ASN A 205 -30.03 -6.41 -7.87
CA ASN A 205 -31.41 -6.83 -8.16
C ASN A 205 -31.54 -8.36 -8.16
N GLU A 206 -32.47 -8.82 -7.31
CA GLU A 206 -33.11 -10.14 -7.25
C GLU A 206 -32.40 -11.30 -6.53
N SER A 207 -32.58 -11.27 -5.20
CA SER A 207 -33.00 -12.39 -4.33
C SER A 207 -32.52 -13.81 -4.65
N THR A 208 -31.59 -14.31 -3.84
CA THR A 208 -31.80 -15.53 -3.03
C THR A 208 -30.95 -15.46 -1.77
N ALA A 209 -31.49 -16.01 -0.68
CA ALA A 209 -31.10 -15.73 0.70
C ALA A 209 -29.83 -16.46 1.18
N ASN A 210 -29.19 -15.83 2.16
CA ASN A 210 -28.32 -16.40 3.20
C ASN A 210 -26.93 -16.92 2.81
N GLU A 211 -25.97 -16.00 2.67
CA GLU A 211 -24.64 -16.18 3.27
C GLU A 211 -24.31 -14.91 4.07
N SER A 212 -24.10 -15.04 5.38
CA SER A 212 -23.68 -13.91 6.21
C SER A 212 -22.31 -13.42 5.74
N GLU A 213 -22.26 -12.24 5.10
CA GLU A 213 -21.01 -11.55 4.76
C GLU A 213 -20.17 -11.38 6.03
N SER A 214 -19.09 -12.14 6.12
CA SER A 214 -18.19 -12.09 7.26
C SER A 214 -17.24 -10.91 7.07
N ILE A 215 -17.55 -9.78 7.70
CA ILE A 215 -16.61 -8.66 7.79
C ILE A 215 -15.37 -9.16 8.54
N HIS A 216 -14.25 -9.28 7.82
CA HIS A 216 -12.98 -9.71 8.41
C HIS A 216 -12.28 -8.49 9.02
N TYR A 217 -11.97 -8.57 10.31
CA TYR A 217 -11.19 -7.57 11.00
C TYR A 217 -9.75 -8.06 11.21
N LEU A 218 -8.78 -7.25 10.80
CA LEU A 218 -7.37 -7.49 11.10
C LEU A 218 -6.96 -6.78 12.39
N PRO A 219 -6.11 -7.41 13.22
CA PRO A 219 -5.53 -6.75 14.38
C PRO A 219 -4.61 -5.61 13.91
N THR A 220 -4.88 -4.41 14.41
CA THR A 220 -4.06 -3.22 14.15
C THR A 220 -3.56 -2.57 15.43
N LEU A 221 -2.55 -1.73 15.28
CA LEU A 221 -2.04 -0.85 16.33
C LEU A 221 -2.29 0.60 15.91
N ASP A 222 -3.05 1.32 16.72
CA ASP A 222 -3.22 2.76 16.60
C ASP A 222 -2.27 3.46 17.57
N GLY A 223 -2.02 4.76 17.36
CA GLY A 223 -1.19 5.56 18.27
C GLY A 223 0.33 5.42 18.07
N ILE A 224 0.77 4.78 16.98
CA ILE A 224 2.19 4.79 16.58
C ILE A 224 2.56 6.22 16.17
N GLY A 225 3.51 6.82 16.89
CA GLY A 225 4.02 8.16 16.57
C GLY A 225 4.96 8.13 15.37
N LEU A 226 4.98 9.20 14.59
CA LEU A 226 6.00 9.48 13.57
C LEU A 226 6.74 10.75 13.97
N GLU A 227 8.00 10.59 14.37
CA GLU A 227 8.86 11.67 14.83
C GLU A 227 9.93 11.98 13.79
N PHE A 228 10.32 13.25 13.68
CA PHE A 228 11.33 13.73 12.74
C PHE A 228 12.56 14.24 13.49
N ASP A 229 13.75 13.84 13.03
CA ASP A 229 15.01 14.35 13.55
C ASP A 229 15.43 15.58 12.74
N ASP A 230 15.09 16.75 13.29
CA ASP A 230 15.36 18.05 12.70
C ASP A 230 16.85 18.28 12.39
N ALA A 231 17.77 17.70 13.15
CA ALA A 231 19.21 17.88 12.92
C ALA A 231 19.71 17.09 11.70
N LYS A 232 18.98 16.03 11.30
CA LYS A 232 19.30 15.19 10.14
C LYS A 232 18.49 15.54 8.89
N LEU A 233 17.49 16.41 9.02
CA LEU A 233 16.68 16.92 7.93
C LEU A 233 17.21 18.28 7.46
N GLY A 234 17.49 18.44 6.18
CA GLY A 234 17.74 19.77 5.62
C GLY A 234 16.50 20.67 5.70
N ASP A 235 16.69 21.98 5.83
CA ASP A 235 15.63 22.98 6.11
C ASP A 235 14.41 22.89 5.18
N ILE A 236 14.64 22.65 3.89
CA ILE A 236 13.57 22.53 2.88
C ILE A 236 12.73 21.27 3.14
N LYS A 237 13.37 20.13 3.41
CA LYS A 237 12.67 18.86 3.68
C LYS A 237 11.90 18.95 5.00
N LYS A 238 12.52 19.50 6.03
CA LYS A 238 11.88 19.77 7.33
C LYS A 238 10.59 20.58 7.14
N THR A 239 10.68 21.69 6.41
CA THR A 239 9.53 22.57 6.15
C THR A 239 8.41 21.86 5.40
N ASN A 240 8.74 21.01 4.42
CA ASN A 240 7.73 20.29 3.64
C ASN A 240 7.07 19.15 4.43
N LEU A 241 7.85 18.39 5.20
CA LEU A 241 7.33 17.29 6.02
C LEU A 241 6.45 17.79 7.17
N ALA A 242 6.86 18.88 7.83
CA ALA A 242 6.12 19.48 8.94
C ALA A 242 4.78 20.12 8.53
N LYS A 243 4.60 20.46 7.24
CA LYS A 243 3.32 20.97 6.72
C LYS A 243 2.26 19.88 6.55
N GLN A 244 2.67 18.62 6.50
CA GLN A 244 1.78 17.49 6.29
C GLN A 244 1.24 16.96 7.61
N LYS A 245 0.01 16.44 7.61
CA LYS A 245 -0.57 15.71 8.74
C LYS A 245 -0.47 14.21 8.47
N TRP A 246 0.63 13.62 8.89
CA TRP A 246 0.88 12.19 8.68
C TRP A 246 -0.01 11.32 9.57
N GLN A 247 -0.54 10.26 8.97
CA GLN A 247 -1.26 9.19 9.63
C GLN A 247 -0.67 7.85 9.22
N VAL A 248 -0.67 6.93 10.17
CA VAL A 248 -0.08 5.62 10.01
C VAL A 248 -1.06 4.59 10.55
N GLN A 249 -1.37 3.60 9.74
CA GLN A 249 -2.06 2.39 10.18
C GLN A 249 -1.10 1.22 10.06
N PHE A 250 -1.03 0.42 11.11
CA PHE A 250 -0.15 -0.73 11.17
C PHE A 250 -0.91 -1.94 11.69
N GLY A 251 -0.66 -3.12 11.14
CA GLY A 251 -1.33 -4.33 11.59
C GLY A 251 -0.69 -5.62 11.14
N TYR A 252 -1.30 -6.72 11.57
CA TYR A 252 -0.87 -8.07 11.25
C TYR A 252 -1.93 -8.78 10.44
N LEU A 253 -1.50 -9.43 9.37
CA LEU A 253 -2.34 -10.31 8.60
C LEU A 253 -2.39 -11.70 9.23
N ASN A 254 -1.24 -12.15 9.73
CA ASN A 254 -1.06 -13.39 10.51
C ASN A 254 0.29 -13.32 11.24
N GLN A 255 0.71 -14.41 11.88
CA GLN A 255 2.00 -14.47 12.59
C GLN A 255 3.22 -14.25 11.69
N GLU A 256 3.10 -14.52 10.38
CA GLU A 256 4.19 -14.37 9.43
C GLU A 256 4.18 -13.05 8.68
N TYR A 257 3.07 -12.28 8.67
CA TYR A 257 2.86 -11.13 7.80
C TYR A 257 2.33 -9.91 8.56
N ARG A 258 2.95 -8.75 8.31
CA ARG A 258 2.54 -7.43 8.82
C ARG A 258 2.39 -6.45 7.68
N PHE A 259 1.60 -5.41 7.88
CA PHE A 259 1.42 -4.35 6.91
C PHE A 259 1.43 -2.97 7.57
N ALA A 260 1.81 -1.97 6.79
CA ALA A 260 1.78 -0.56 7.17
C ALA A 260 1.20 0.27 6.02
N ILE A 261 0.38 1.26 6.35
CA ILE A 261 -0.15 2.25 5.41
C ILE A 261 0.15 3.63 6.00
N THR A 262 0.70 4.52 5.20
CA THR A 262 1.01 5.89 5.59
C THR A 262 0.35 6.86 4.64
N SER A 263 -0.34 7.87 5.18
CA SER A 263 -0.96 8.94 4.39
C SER A 263 -0.76 10.32 5.01
N ASN A 264 -0.90 11.39 4.22
CA ASN A 264 -0.83 12.78 4.69
C ASN A 264 -2.20 13.44 4.95
N ILE A 265 -3.29 12.66 5.01
CA ILE A 265 -4.64 13.20 5.25
C ILE A 265 -4.99 13.09 6.72
N ALA A 266 -5.63 14.11 7.27
CA ALA A 266 -6.17 14.07 8.62
C ALA A 266 -7.58 13.45 8.67
N GLY A 267 -7.77 12.54 9.63
CA GLY A 267 -9.03 11.85 9.92
C GLY A 267 -9.22 10.56 9.14
N LYS A 268 -10.16 9.71 9.57
CA LYS A 268 -10.68 8.55 8.80
C LYS A 268 -11.46 9.03 7.58
N THR A 269 -10.83 9.79 6.70
CA THR A 269 -11.32 10.02 5.34
C THR A 269 -11.37 8.67 4.61
N ASN A 270 -12.24 8.55 3.60
CA ASN A 270 -12.57 7.31 2.89
C ASN A 270 -11.38 6.73 2.08
N TRP A 271 -10.32 6.29 2.75
CA TRP A 271 -9.31 5.44 2.15
C TRP A 271 -9.63 3.98 2.47
N GLN A 272 -9.50 3.14 1.46
CA GLN A 272 -9.76 1.71 1.51
C GLN A 272 -8.46 1.01 1.13
N PHE A 273 -8.24 -0.19 1.66
CA PHE A 273 -7.15 -1.01 1.20
C PHE A 273 -7.64 -2.43 0.99
N SER A 274 -7.10 -3.06 -0.04
CA SER A 274 -7.37 -4.44 -0.35
C SER A 274 -6.07 -5.22 -0.23
N LEU A 275 -6.12 -6.30 0.57
CA LEU A 275 -5.09 -7.33 0.57
C LEU A 275 -5.58 -8.47 -0.28
N VAL A 276 -4.71 -8.93 -1.19
CA VAL A 276 -5.03 -9.98 -2.14
C VAL A 276 -3.89 -10.98 -2.08
N ASP A 277 -4.15 -12.18 -1.57
CA ASP A 277 -3.18 -13.25 -1.70
C ASP A 277 -3.25 -13.90 -3.09
N LYS A 278 -2.19 -14.63 -3.42
CA LYS A 278 -2.07 -15.40 -4.66
C LYS A 278 -3.18 -16.44 -4.86
N VAL A 279 -3.80 -16.95 -3.79
CA VAL A 279 -4.82 -18.01 -3.83
C VAL A 279 -6.20 -17.44 -4.15
N GLN A 280 -6.64 -16.42 -3.42
CA GLN A 280 -7.83 -15.60 -3.71
C GLN A 280 -7.73 -15.04 -5.13
N LEU A 281 -6.55 -14.53 -5.49
CA LEU A 281 -6.27 -14.10 -6.84
C LEU A 281 -6.57 -15.23 -7.81
N ALA A 282 -5.93 -16.41 -7.69
CA ALA A 282 -6.15 -17.57 -8.56
C ALA A 282 -7.62 -18.05 -8.62
N GLN A 283 -8.37 -17.97 -7.52
CA GLN A 283 -9.76 -18.39 -7.43
C GLN A 283 -10.71 -17.44 -8.18
N MET A 284 -10.46 -16.13 -8.14
CA MET A 284 -11.28 -15.11 -8.84
C MET A 284 -11.27 -15.23 -10.36
N LEU A 285 -10.39 -16.05 -10.90
CA LEU A 285 -10.07 -16.10 -12.32
C LEU A 285 -10.32 -17.49 -12.91
N GLY A 286 -10.55 -18.47 -12.03
CA GLY A 286 -11.04 -19.80 -12.36
C GLY A 286 -12.55 -19.94 -12.18
N ARG A 287 -13.26 -18.84 -11.89
CA ARG A 287 -14.71 -18.69 -11.97
C ARG A 287 -15.07 -17.80 -13.16
#